data_AF-A0A4S1G8E8-F1
#
_entry.id   AF-A0A4S1G8E8-F1
#
_cell.length_a   1.000
_cell.length_b   1.000
_cell.length_c   1.000
_cell.angle_alpha   90.00
_cell.angle_beta   90.00
_cell.angle_gamma   90.00
#
_symmetry.space_group_name_H-M   'P 1'
#
loop_
_entity.id
_entity.type
_entity.pdbx_description
1 polymer ?
#
loop_
_entity_poly.entity_id
_entity_poly.type
_entity_poly.pdbx_seq_one_letter_code
_entity_poly.pdbx_strand_id
1 'polypeptide(L)'
;GAYLGGLEQALAARNNGGIVIAQVKRVVENGTLKPHDVRVPGVLVDHIVMAPDQLQTTQTPYDPAISGEIFRPLSTFRTPEMNIQKVIARRVAMELRDGMAVNIGFGISANVPRILLE
;
A
#
# COMPACT_ATOMS: atom_id res chain seq x y z
N GLY A 1 0.88 -2.87 -5.17
CA GLY A 1 -0.26 -3.06 -4.25
C GLY A 1 -1.54 -3.03 -5.03
N ALA A 2 -2.57 -3.73 -4.59
CA ALA A 2 -3.86 -3.71 -5.28
C ALA A 2 -4.55 -2.34 -5.02
N TYR A 3 -4.97 -1.65 -6.07
CA TYR A 3 -5.68 -0.35 -5.99
C TYR A 3 -7.14 -0.50 -5.54
N LEU A 4 -7.42 -1.45 -4.65
CA LEU A 4 -8.78 -1.90 -4.38
C LEU A 4 -9.51 -0.90 -3.48
N GLY A 5 -10.74 -0.57 -3.86
CA GLY A 5 -11.73 -0.01 -2.95
C GLY A 5 -12.17 1.41 -3.28
N GLY A 6 -11.28 2.28 -3.77
CA GLY A 6 -11.62 3.69 -3.95
C GLY A 6 -12.74 3.94 -4.97
N LEU A 7 -12.67 3.28 -6.13
CA LEU A 7 -13.71 3.38 -7.17
C LEU A 7 -15.00 2.70 -6.73
N GLU A 8 -14.88 1.49 -6.17
CA GLU A 8 -16.02 0.70 -5.72
C GLU A 8 -16.79 1.42 -4.60
N GLN A 9 -16.09 2.05 -3.65
CA GLN A 9 -16.69 2.87 -2.60
C GLN A 9 -17.43 4.08 -3.16
N ALA A 10 -16.83 4.80 -4.11
CA ALA A 10 -17.45 5.97 -4.73
C ALA A 10 -18.72 5.59 -5.52
N LEU A 11 -18.67 4.51 -6.30
CA LEU A 11 -19.82 3.98 -7.02
C LEU A 11 -20.92 3.52 -6.06
N ALA A 12 -20.57 2.77 -5.01
CA ALA A 12 -21.53 2.28 -4.04
C ALA A 12 -22.25 3.42 -3.31
N ALA A 13 -21.50 4.44 -2.86
CA ALA A 13 -22.09 5.61 -2.22
C ALA A 13 -23.05 6.35 -3.16
N ARG A 14 -22.62 6.68 -4.38
CA ARG A 14 -23.42 7.42 -5.35
C ARG A 14 -24.67 6.66 -5.79
N ASN A 15 -24.56 5.36 -6.05
CA ASN A 15 -25.70 4.52 -6.43
C ASN A 15 -26.74 4.34 -5.32
N ASN A 16 -26.39 4.69 -4.08
CA ASN A 16 -27.30 4.68 -2.94
C ASN A 16 -27.66 6.10 -2.46
N GLY A 17 -27.48 7.13 -3.30
CA GLY A 17 -27.81 8.52 -2.96
C GLY A 17 -26.94 9.13 -1.86
N GLY A 18 -25.80 8.51 -1.57
CA GLY A 18 -24.80 9.01 -0.63
C GLY A 18 -23.92 10.12 -1.21
N ILE A 19 -23.04 10.64 -0.36
CA ILE A 19 -22.09 11.72 -0.69
C ILE A 19 -20.68 11.13 -0.69
N VAL A 20 -19.89 11.44 -1.71
CA VAL A 20 -18.49 11.04 -1.84
C VAL A 20 -17.58 12.22 -1.48
N ILE A 21 -16.83 12.07 -0.40
CA ILE A 21 -15.85 13.05 0.08
C ILE A 21 -14.45 12.49 -0.12
N ALA A 22 -13.62 13.14 -0.95
CA ALA A 22 -12.26 12.72 -1.22
C ALA A 22 -11.25 13.59 -0.44
N GLN A 23 -10.52 12.99 0.49
CA GLN A 23 -9.34 13.62 1.08
C GLN A 23 -8.15 13.48 0.13
N VAL A 24 -7.48 14.60 -0.19
CA VAL A 24 -6.35 14.63 -1.13
C VAL A 24 -5.15 15.39 -0.56
N LYS A 25 -3.94 14.97 -0.94
CA LYS A 25 -2.72 15.70 -0.57
C LYS A 25 -2.55 17.01 -1.33
N ARG A 26 -3.00 17.05 -2.59
CA ARG A 26 -2.80 18.16 -3.52
C ARG A 26 -3.93 18.22 -4.54
N VAL A 27 -4.17 19.42 -5.05
CA VAL A 27 -5.00 19.69 -6.22
C VAL A 27 -4.09 20.20 -7.33
N VAL A 28 -4.37 19.80 -8.57
CA VAL A 28 -3.61 20.21 -9.75
C VAL A 28 -4.54 20.86 -10.78
N GLU A 29 -3.97 21.54 -11.76
CA GLU A 29 -4.72 22.16 -12.85
C GLU A 29 -5.51 21.12 -13.66
N ASN A 30 -6.72 21.49 -14.09
CA ASN A 30 -7.59 20.61 -14.86
C ASN A 30 -6.91 20.15 -16.17
N GLY A 31 -7.06 18.87 -16.51
CA GLY A 31 -6.48 18.29 -17.72
C GLY A 31 -4.99 17.96 -17.65
N THR A 32 -4.33 18.18 -16.51
CA THR A 32 -2.89 17.89 -16.35
C THR A 32 -2.57 16.51 -15.77
N LEU A 33 -3.57 15.83 -15.20
CA LEU A 33 -3.43 14.43 -14.79
C LEU A 33 -3.39 13.50 -16.01
N LYS A 34 -2.48 12.54 -16.00
CA LYS A 34 -2.42 11.48 -17.02
C LYS A 34 -3.70 10.64 -16.93
N PRO A 35 -4.50 10.49 -18.01
CA PRO A 35 -5.77 9.77 -17.94
C PRO A 35 -5.66 8.33 -17.46
N HIS A 36 -4.56 7.63 -17.78
CA HIS A 36 -4.31 6.25 -17.34
C HIS A 36 -3.99 6.12 -15.83
N ASP A 37 -3.63 7.23 -15.18
CA ASP A 37 -3.37 7.27 -13.74
C ASP A 37 -4.61 7.67 -12.93
N VAL A 38 -5.70 8.11 -13.59
CA VAL A 38 -6.96 8.45 -12.92
C VAL A 38 -7.67 7.17 -12.46
N ARG A 39 -7.71 6.96 -11.13
CA ARG A 39 -8.33 5.77 -10.51
C ARG A 39 -9.79 5.98 -10.13
N VAL A 40 -10.17 7.19 -9.74
CA VAL A 40 -11.55 7.57 -9.40
C VAL A 40 -11.93 8.77 -10.28
N PRO A 41 -12.91 8.63 -11.19
CA PRO A 41 -13.39 9.74 -12.00
C PRO A 41 -13.93 10.89 -11.12
N GLY A 42 -13.55 12.13 -11.43
CA GLY A 42 -13.96 13.30 -10.64
C GLY A 42 -15.47 13.52 -10.58
N VAL A 43 -16.23 13.06 -11.60
CA VAL A 43 -17.70 13.10 -11.61
C VAL A 43 -18.34 12.29 -10.48
N LEU A 44 -17.59 11.36 -9.87
CA LEU A 44 -18.08 10.57 -8.74
C LEU A 44 -17.88 11.27 -7.40
N VAL A 45 -17.09 12.34 -7.33
CA VAL A 45 -16.71 13.04 -6.09
C VAL A 45 -17.54 14.30 -5.91
N ASP A 46 -18.17 14.44 -4.74
CA ASP A 46 -19.02 15.61 -4.43
C ASP A 46 -18.24 16.69 -3.68
N HIS A 47 -17.28 16.30 -2.82
CA HIS A 47 -16.44 17.22 -2.07
C HIS A 47 -14.97 16.78 -2.04
N ILE A 48 -14.08 17.76 -2.01
CA ILE A 48 -12.64 17.56 -1.86
C ILE A 48 -12.18 18.22 -0.57
N VAL A 49 -11.44 17.47 0.25
CA VAL A 49 -10.78 17.98 1.47
C VAL A 49 -9.27 17.92 1.26
N MET A 50 -8.61 19.07 1.31
CA MET A 50 -7.16 19.14 1.16
C MET A 50 -6.47 18.86 2.49
N ALA A 51 -5.57 17.88 2.51
CA ALA A 51 -4.74 17.52 3.66
C ALA A 51 -3.27 17.40 3.21
N PRO A 52 -2.53 18.52 3.11
CA PRO A 52 -1.15 18.54 2.59
C PRO A 52 -0.20 17.65 3.38
N ASP A 53 -0.42 17.53 4.68
CA ASP A 53 0.41 16.76 5.60
C ASP A 53 -0.02 15.30 5.75
N GLN A 54 -0.94 14.81 4.90
CA GLN A 54 -1.38 13.42 4.98
C GLN A 54 -0.20 12.44 4.80
N LEU A 55 -0.16 11.44 5.67
CA LEU A 55 0.83 10.36 5.69
C LEU A 55 0.48 9.29 4.65
N GLN A 56 1.50 8.60 4.13
CA GLN A 56 1.31 7.54 3.12
C GLN A 56 0.75 6.26 3.75
N THR A 57 1.23 5.92 4.95
CA THR A 57 0.75 4.82 5.80
C THR A 57 0.89 5.23 7.27
N THR A 58 0.64 4.32 8.23
CA THR A 58 0.77 4.58 9.66
C THR A 58 2.13 5.19 10.01
N GLN A 59 2.11 6.42 10.51
CA GLN A 59 3.29 7.18 10.95
C GLN A 59 4.40 7.33 9.89
N THR A 60 4.07 7.20 8.59
CA THR A 60 5.06 7.23 7.52
C THR A 60 4.77 8.42 6.59
N PRO A 61 5.67 9.44 6.54
CA PRO A 61 5.65 10.44 5.48
C PRO A 61 5.81 9.78 4.10
N TYR A 62 5.84 10.58 3.04
CA TYR A 62 5.99 10.01 1.71
C TYR A 62 7.34 9.29 1.53
N ASP A 63 7.30 8.00 1.19
CA ASP A 63 8.45 7.18 0.79
C ASP A 63 8.23 6.67 -0.66
N PRO A 64 9.08 7.08 -1.62
CA PRO A 64 8.97 6.66 -3.02
C PRO A 64 9.20 5.15 -3.23
N ALA A 65 9.81 4.45 -2.27
CA ALA A 65 9.94 3.00 -2.33
C ALA A 65 8.60 2.27 -2.08
N ILE A 66 7.71 2.87 -1.27
CA ILE A 66 6.37 2.32 -1.00
C ILE A 66 5.44 2.54 -2.20
N SER A 67 5.58 3.66 -2.92
CA SER A 67 4.81 3.93 -4.15
C SER A 67 5.35 3.20 -5.38
N GLY A 68 6.52 2.57 -5.28
CA GLY A 68 7.15 1.83 -6.39
C GLY A 68 7.87 2.73 -7.41
N GLU A 69 8.10 4.00 -7.08
CA GLU A 69 8.87 4.93 -7.91
C GLU A 69 10.37 4.59 -7.90
N ILE A 70 10.85 4.00 -6.81
CA ILE A 70 12.23 3.53 -6.68
C ILE A 70 12.28 2.12 -6.07
N PHE A 71 13.35 1.39 -6.38
CA PHE A 71 13.69 0.14 -5.71
C PHE A 71 14.80 0.37 -4.69
N ARG A 72 14.62 -0.14 -3.47
CA ARG A 72 15.67 -0.12 -2.46
C ARG A 72 16.57 -1.35 -2.59
N PRO A 73 17.89 -1.22 -2.46
CA PRO A 73 18.77 -2.37 -2.40
C PRO A 73 18.38 -3.30 -1.24
N LEU A 74 18.43 -4.62 -1.49
CA LEU A 74 18.11 -5.64 -0.48
C LEU A 74 19.00 -5.52 0.77
N SER A 75 20.25 -5.08 0.59
CA SER A 75 21.20 -4.80 1.68
C SER A 75 20.75 -3.71 2.65
N THR A 76 19.77 -2.88 2.29
CA THR A 76 19.24 -1.84 3.18
C THR A 76 18.20 -2.38 4.17
N PHE A 77 17.74 -3.62 4.01
CA PHE A 77 16.81 -4.26 4.92
C PHE A 77 17.56 -4.92 6.07
N ARG A 78 17.08 -4.69 7.30
CA ARG A 78 17.63 -5.37 8.49
C ARG A 78 17.06 -6.78 8.60
N THR A 79 17.93 -7.76 8.84
CA THR A 79 17.53 -9.10 9.27
C THR A 79 17.13 -9.04 10.76
N PRO A 80 16.12 -9.82 11.19
CA PRO A 80 15.70 -9.83 12.58
C PRO A 80 16.79 -10.43 13.47
N GLU A 81 16.92 -9.93 14.71
CA GLU A 81 17.78 -10.53 15.74
C GLU A 81 17.28 -11.93 16.14
N MET A 82 18.16 -12.76 16.71
CA MET A 82 17.78 -14.11 17.14
C MET A 82 16.85 -14.06 18.35
N ASN A 83 15.59 -14.40 18.14
CA ASN A 83 14.55 -14.50 19.16
C ASN A 83 13.47 -15.52 18.75
N ILE A 84 12.44 -15.71 19.60
CA ILE A 84 11.35 -16.66 19.36
C ILE A 84 10.62 -16.37 18.02
N GLN A 85 10.39 -15.10 17.69
CA GLN A 85 9.73 -14.74 16.43
C GLN A 85 10.56 -15.14 15.22
N LYS A 86 11.89 -14.98 15.28
CA LYS A 86 12.81 -15.42 14.23
C LYS A 86 12.81 -16.95 14.07
N VAL A 87 12.76 -17.70 15.16
CA VAL A 87 12.66 -19.18 15.12
C VAL A 87 11.40 -19.62 14.38
N ILE A 88 10.25 -19.01 14.72
CA ILE A 88 8.97 -19.29 14.06
C ILE A 88 9.05 -18.92 12.57
N ALA A 89 9.57 -17.74 12.24
CA ALA A 89 9.70 -17.29 10.84
C ALA A 89 10.62 -18.20 10.02
N ARG A 90 11.74 -18.67 10.59
CA ARG A 90 12.63 -19.66 9.94
C ARG A 90 11.93 -20.99 9.68
N ARG A 91 11.12 -21.47 10.63
CA ARG A 91 10.33 -22.68 10.43
C ARG A 91 9.34 -22.53 9.28
N VAL A 92 8.66 -21.38 9.17
CA VAL A 92 7.75 -21.10 8.06
C VAL A 92 8.51 -20.97 6.74
N ALA A 93 9.68 -20.33 6.74
CA ALA A 93 10.51 -20.21 5.54
C ALA A 93 10.89 -21.58 4.93
N MET A 94 11.06 -22.62 5.76
CA MET A 94 11.32 -23.99 5.30
C MET A 94 10.14 -24.65 4.57
N GLU A 95 8.92 -24.12 4.69
CA GLU A 95 7.75 -24.60 3.92
C GLU A 95 7.69 -23.98 2.52
N LEU A 96 8.44 -22.91 2.27
CA LEU A 96 8.43 -22.21 1.00
C LEU A 96 9.31 -22.92 -0.03
N ARG A 97 8.87 -22.86 -1.28
CA ARG A 97 9.60 -23.40 -2.43
C ARG A 97 9.64 -22.37 -3.54
N ASP A 98 10.66 -22.48 -4.39
CA ASP A 98 10.75 -21.65 -5.59
C ASP A 98 9.49 -21.80 -6.46
N GLY A 99 9.07 -20.69 -7.07
CA GLY A 99 7.85 -20.60 -7.87
C GLY A 99 6.53 -20.49 -7.08
N MET A 100 6.53 -20.57 -5.74
CA MET A 100 5.31 -20.38 -4.95
C MET A 100 4.88 -18.91 -4.91
N ALA A 101 3.58 -18.67 -5.13
CA ALA A 101 2.92 -17.43 -4.77
C ALA A 101 2.31 -17.56 -3.38
N VAL A 102 2.70 -16.68 -2.45
CA VAL A 102 2.24 -16.72 -1.05
C VAL A 102 1.58 -15.42 -0.62
N ASN A 103 0.57 -15.53 0.25
CA ASN A 103 0.00 -14.41 0.98
C ASN A 103 0.56 -14.43 2.41
N ILE A 104 1.21 -13.34 2.82
CA ILE A 104 1.81 -13.21 4.15
C ILE A 104 0.96 -12.26 4.98
N GLY A 105 0.29 -12.81 5.99
CA GLY A 105 -0.51 -12.03 6.92
C GLY A 105 0.32 -11.11 7.83
N PHE A 106 -0.37 -10.24 8.57
CA PHE A 106 0.23 -9.41 9.60
C PHE A 106 0.66 -10.25 10.83
N GLY A 107 1.69 -9.79 11.54
CA GLY A 107 2.24 -10.45 12.74
C GLY A 107 3.61 -11.07 12.49
N ILE A 108 3.91 -12.18 13.18
CA ILE A 108 5.23 -12.84 13.11
C ILE A 108 5.59 -13.25 11.67
N SER A 109 4.59 -13.61 10.86
CA SER A 109 4.73 -13.98 9.44
C SER A 109 5.37 -12.87 8.60
N ALA A 110 5.23 -11.60 8.97
CA ALA A 110 5.87 -10.48 8.28
C ALA A 110 7.42 -10.53 8.32
N ASN A 111 8.00 -11.34 9.22
CA ASN A 111 9.44 -11.58 9.26
C ASN A 111 9.92 -12.63 8.26
N VAL A 112 9.03 -13.47 7.71
CA VAL A 112 9.42 -14.57 6.79
C VAL A 112 10.20 -14.08 5.57
N PRO A 113 9.78 -13.00 4.86
CA PRO A 113 10.57 -12.49 3.74
C PRO A 113 11.99 -12.03 4.13
N ARG A 114 12.18 -11.58 5.39
CA ARG A 114 13.51 -11.16 5.88
C ARG A 114 14.43 -12.33 6.15
N ILE A 115 13.89 -13.53 6.42
CA ILE A 115 14.68 -14.75 6.55
C ILE A 115 15.25 -15.17 5.20
N LEU A 116 14.54 -14.94 4.11
CA LEU A 116 15.00 -15.27 2.76
C LEU A 116 16.10 -14.33 2.23
N LEU A 117 16.49 -13.33 3.02
CA LEU A 117 17.63 -12.44 2.74
C LEU A 117 18.92 -12.91 3.43
N GLU A 118 18.84 -13.92 4.31
CA GLU A 118 19.99 -14.56 4.96
C GLU A 118 20.69 -15.53 4.01
#